data_AF-A0A7M3X719-F1
#
_entry.id   AF-A0A7M3X719-F1
#
_cell.length_a   1.000
_cell.length_b   1.000
_cell.length_c   1.000
_cell.angle_alpha   90.00
_cell.angle_beta   90.00
_cell.angle_gamma   90.00
#
_symmetry.space_group_name_H-M   'P 1'
#
loop_
_entity.id
_entity.type
_entity.pdbx_description
1 polymer ?
#
loop_
_entity_poly.entity_id
_entity_poly.type
_entity_poly.pdbx_seq_one_letter_code
_entity_poly.pdbx_strand_id
1 'polypeptide(L)'
;MTEELSVESKVAPPPLSCPKCGGMLPTGLGELNCTLCDARVRVDHPATRRKWKEEKLSCPSCSKVLVAGVDHRPAELKCGSCDSFFTLT
;
A
#
# COMPACT_ATOMS: atom_id res chain seq x y z
N MET A 1 -1.02 -21.58 -15.90
CA MET A 1 -0.96 -21.13 -14.50
C MET A 1 -0.52 -19.69 -14.54
N THR A 2 -1.42 -18.74 -14.28
CA THR A 2 -1.09 -17.32 -14.18
C THR A 2 -0.60 -17.12 -12.75
N GLU A 3 0.71 -17.19 -12.55
CA GLU A 3 1.31 -16.90 -11.26
C GLU A 3 0.97 -15.45 -10.88
N GLU A 4 0.10 -15.29 -9.89
CA GLU A 4 -0.26 -14.00 -9.32
C GLU A 4 0.99 -13.43 -8.67
N LEU A 5 1.71 -12.58 -9.40
CA LEU A 5 2.92 -11.94 -8.89
C LEU A 5 2.48 -10.91 -7.84
N SER A 6 2.76 -11.18 -6.57
CA SER A 6 2.50 -10.27 -5.46
C SER A 6 3.81 -9.85 -4.80
N VAL A 7 3.97 -8.56 -4.55
CA VAL A 7 5.14 -7.99 -3.87
C VAL A 7 4.65 -7.32 -2.59
N GLU A 8 5.33 -7.59 -1.48
CA GLU A 8 5.02 -6.96 -0.19
C GLU A 8 5.75 -5.62 -0.06
N SER A 9 5.00 -4.57 0.28
CA SER A 9 5.54 -3.26 0.59
C SER A 9 6.35 -3.31 1.89
N LYS A 10 7.55 -2.73 1.91
CA LYS A 10 8.37 -2.61 3.14
C LYS A 10 7.87 -1.48 4.05
N VAL A 11 7.07 -0.58 3.50
CA VAL A 11 6.54 0.57 4.21
C VAL A 11 5.12 0.26 4.68
N ALA A 12 5.02 -0.31 5.88
CA ALA A 12 3.73 -0.48 6.54
C ALA A 12 3.18 0.87 7.02
N PRO A 13 1.89 1.15 6.85
CA PRO A 13 1.25 2.31 7.48
C PRO A 13 1.24 2.10 9.01
N PRO A 14 1.40 3.19 9.80
CA PRO A 14 1.38 3.08 11.25
C PRO A 14 0.00 2.60 11.74
N PRO A 15 -0.05 1.85 12.85
CA PRO A 15 -1.32 1.52 13.49
C PRO A 15 -1.97 2.80 13.99
N LEU A 16 -3.18 3.09 13.52
CA LEU A 16 -3.99 4.19 14.03
C LEU A 16 -5.15 3.67 14.86
N SER A 17 -5.54 4.46 15.87
CA SER A 17 -6.73 4.22 16.68
C SER A 17 -7.86 5.13 16.23
N CYS A 18 -9.10 4.63 16.31
CA CYS A 18 -10.27 5.41 15.94
C CYS A 18 -10.48 6.55 16.94
N PRO A 19 -10.60 7.81 16.50
CA PRO A 19 -10.88 8.92 17.42
C PRO A 19 -12.26 8.82 18.08
N LYS A 20 -13.17 8.00 17.54
CA LYS A 20 -14.54 7.83 18.04
C LYS A 20 -14.68 6.74 19.09
N CYS A 21 -14.03 5.59 18.90
CA CYS A 21 -14.17 4.43 19.80
C CYS A 21 -12.86 3.93 20.41
N GLY A 22 -11.71 4.48 20.02
CA GLY A 22 -10.38 4.01 20.45
C GLY A 22 -9.96 2.65 19.88
N GLY A 23 -10.81 2.00 19.09
CA GLY A 23 -10.51 0.72 18.45
C GLY A 23 -9.41 0.80 17.39
N MET A 24 -8.71 -0.31 17.12
CA MET A 24 -7.74 -0.39 16.04
C MET A 24 -8.42 -0.12 14.69
N LEU A 25 -7.91 0.86 13.95
CA LEU A 25 -8.31 1.05 12.56
C LEU A 25 -7.59 0.03 11.65
N PRO A 26 -8.21 -0.32 10.51
CA PRO A 26 -7.50 -1.05 9.48
C PRO A 26 -6.24 -0.29 9.04
N THR A 27 -5.18 -1.05 8.77
CA THR A 27 -3.93 -0.52 8.23
C THR A 27 -4.15 0.02 6.82
N GLY A 28 -4.02 1.33 6.66
CA GLY A 28 -4.16 2.01 5.38
C GLY A 28 -3.98 3.52 5.51
N LEU A 29 -4.04 4.22 4.37
CA LEU A 29 -4.09 5.67 4.31
C LEU A 29 -5.26 6.09 3.41
N GLY A 30 -5.82 7.27 3.66
CA GLY A 30 -7.00 7.76 2.97
C GLY A 30 -8.26 7.60 3.81
N GLU A 31 -9.36 7.24 3.17
CA GLU A 31 -10.64 7.04 3.85
C GLU A 31 -10.75 5.60 4.36
N LEU A 32 -10.76 5.47 5.69
CA LEU A 32 -10.83 4.18 6.36
C LEU A 32 -12.13 4.11 7.16
N ASN A 33 -12.82 2.97 7.05
CA ASN A 33 -14.00 2.70 7.85
C ASN A 33 -13.58 1.91 9.08
N CYS A 34 -13.91 2.42 10.27
CA CYS A 34 -13.68 1.69 11.50
C CYS A 34 -14.60 0.47 11.58
N THR A 35 -14.04 -0.74 11.65
CA THR A 35 -14.80 -1.99 11.74
C THR A 35 -15.63 -2.14 13.02
N LEU A 36 -15.32 -1.34 14.06
CA LEU A 36 -16.01 -1.39 15.35
C LEU A 36 -17.19 -0.44 15.47
N CYS A 37 -17.11 0.75 14.87
CA CYS A 37 -18.12 1.79 15.04
C CYS A 37 -18.65 2.38 13.72
N ASP A 38 -18.23 1.80 12.60
CA ASP A 38 -18.52 2.23 11.22
C ASP A 38 -18.19 3.71 10.93
N ALA A 39 -17.40 4.34 11.80
CA ALA A 39 -16.98 5.71 11.59
C ALA A 39 -16.03 5.79 10.40
N ARG A 40 -16.34 6.69 9.45
CA ARG A 40 -15.41 7.10 8.39
C ARG A 40 -14.34 8.01 8.98
N VAL A 41 -13.10 7.56 8.97
CA VAL A 41 -11.95 8.31 9.44
C VAL A 41 -11.01 8.54 8.26
N ARG A 42 -10.69 9.80 8.00
CA ARG A 42 -9.71 10.15 6.98
C ARG A 42 -8.34 10.25 7.62
N VAL A 43 -7.47 9.30 7.28
CA VAL A 43 -6.08 9.26 7.74
C VAL A 43 -5.20 9.80 6.64
N ASP A 44 -4.71 11.03 6.81
CA ASP A 44 -3.72 11.60 5.92
C ASP A 44 -2.36 11.68 6.61
N HIS A 45 -1.41 10.87 6.13
CA HIS A 45 -0.05 10.85 6.65
C HIS A 45 0.95 11.10 5.50
N PRO A 46 1.37 12.35 5.27
CA PRO A 46 2.17 12.72 4.10
C PRO A 46 3.52 12.01 4.05
N ALA A 47 4.13 11.73 5.22
CA ALA A 47 5.40 11.00 5.27
C ALA A 47 5.28 9.55 4.78
N THR A 48 4.15 8.88 5.05
CA THR A 48 3.94 7.49 4.56
C THR A 48 3.61 7.50 3.07
N ARG A 49 2.78 8.43 2.59
CA ARG A 49 2.51 8.61 1.15
C ARG A 49 3.80 8.84 0.36
N ARG A 50 4.69 9.68 0.89
CA ARG A 50 5.99 9.95 0.28
C ARG A 50 6.87 8.70 0.25
N LYS A 51 6.93 7.96 1.36
CA LYS A 51 7.63 6.67 1.41
C LYS A 51 7.06 5.64 0.43
N TRP A 52 5.74 5.56 0.25
CA TRP A 52 5.11 4.69 -0.75
C TRP A 52 5.46 5.08 -2.18
N LYS A 53 5.46 6.38 -2.52
CA LYS A 53 5.87 6.86 -3.85
C LYS A 53 7.34 6.56 -4.14
N GLU A 54 8.22 6.80 -3.18
CA GLU A 54 9.66 6.60 -3.31
C GLU A 54 10.10 5.15 -3.03
N GLU A 55 9.14 4.25 -2.76
CA GLU A 55 9.42 2.86 -2.44
C GLU A 55 10.06 2.16 -3.64
N LYS A 56 11.26 1.62 -3.40
CA LYS A 56 11.98 0.80 -4.35
C LYS A 56 11.62 -0.65 -4.12
N LEU A 57 11.12 -1.30 -5.15
CA LEU A 57 10.76 -2.71 -5.16
C LEU A 57 11.50 -3.41 -6.29
N SER A 58 11.74 -4.70 -6.11
CA SER A 58 12.32 -5.53 -7.16
C SER A 58 11.19 -6.19 -7.94
N CYS A 59 11.23 -6.10 -9.26
CA CYS A 59 10.30 -6.82 -10.11
C CYS A 59 10.47 -8.33 -9.87
N PRO A 60 9.39 -9.08 -9.58
CA PRO A 60 9.49 -10.51 -9.32
C PRO A 60 9.81 -11.34 -10.58
N SER A 61 9.66 -10.76 -11.78
CA SER A 61 9.96 -11.46 -13.05
C SER A 61 11.39 -11.21 -13.56
N CYS A 62 11.87 -9.97 -13.57
CA CYS A 62 13.20 -9.63 -14.10
C CYS A 62 14.22 -9.19 -13.03
N SER A 63 13.84 -9.20 -11.75
CA SER A 63 14.67 -8.76 -10.61
C SER A 63 15.17 -7.33 -10.68
N LYS A 64 14.64 -6.52 -11.61
CA LYS A 64 15.04 -5.12 -11.79
C LYS A 64 14.40 -4.24 -10.73
N VAL A 65 15.16 -3.27 -10.24
CA VAL A 65 14.66 -2.30 -9.26
C VAL A 65 13.74 -1.30 -9.96
N LEU A 66 12.50 -1.25 -9.50
CA LEU A 66 11.46 -0.33 -9.91
C LEU A 66 11.11 0.59 -8.72
N VAL A 67 10.51 1.73 -9.03
CA VAL A 67 9.93 2.63 -8.03
C VAL A 67 8.42 2.51 -8.12
N ALA A 68 7.73 2.33 -7.00
CA ALA A 68 6.28 2.13 -6.99
C ALA A 68 5.53 3.32 -7.60
N GLY A 69 5.95 4.55 -7.27
CA GLY A 69 5.38 5.78 -7.82
C GLY A 69 3.94 6.07 -7.39
N VAL A 70 3.33 5.20 -6.58
CA VAL A 70 1.94 5.30 -6.11
C VAL A 70 1.89 5.60 -4.61
N ASP A 71 0.91 6.39 -4.19
CA ASP A 71 0.65 6.72 -2.78
C ASP A 71 -0.57 6.01 -2.19
N HIS A 72 -0.99 4.89 -2.78
CA HIS A 72 -2.04 4.03 -2.26
C HIS A 72 -1.63 2.56 -2.30
N ARG A 73 -2.28 1.77 -1.44
CA ARG A 73 -2.13 0.31 -1.31
C ARG A 73 -3.52 -0.29 -1.06
N PRO A 74 -3.83 -1.50 -1.58
CA PRO A 74 -3.06 -2.23 -2.59
C PRO A 74 -3.06 -1.50 -3.94
N ALA A 75 -2.02 -1.71 -4.75
CA ALA A 75 -1.90 -1.09 -6.07
C ALA A 75 -1.34 -2.08 -7.11
N GLU A 76 -1.94 -2.12 -8.29
CA GLU A 76 -1.45 -2.91 -9.42
C GLU A 76 -0.34 -2.14 -10.14
N LEU A 77 0.83 -2.77 -10.29
CA LEU A 77 2.00 -2.17 -10.92
C LEU A 77 2.43 -2.98 -12.13
N LYS A 78 2.96 -2.25 -13.11
CA LYS A 78 3.52 -2.81 -14.35
C LYS A 78 5.01 -2.54 -14.41
N CYS A 79 5.80 -3.58 -14.61
CA CYS A 79 7.24 -3.42 -14.80
C CYS A 79 7.52 -2.80 -16.18
N GLY A 80 8.16 -1.62 -16.20
CA GLY A 80 8.55 -0.97 -17.45
C GLY A 80 9.67 -1.66 -18.25
N SER A 81 10.29 -2.73 -17.72
CA SER A 81 11.35 -3.47 -18.43
C SER A 81 10.92 -4.82 -18.97
N CYS A 82 10.08 -5.58 -18.26
CA CYS A 82 9.62 -6.90 -18.70
C CYS A 82 8.11 -6.96 -18.96
N ASP A 83 7.41 -5.81 -18.86
CA ASP A 83 5.97 -5.67 -19.08
C ASP A 83 5.08 -6.50 -18.14
N SER A 84 5.66 -7.15 -17.12
CA SER A 84 4.93 -8.00 -16.18
C SER A 84 4.09 -7.18 -15.21
N PHE A 85 2.89 -7.66 -14.93
CA PHE A 85 1.95 -7.10 -13.96
C PHE A 85 2.10 -7.80 -12.62
N PHE A 86 2.06 -7.04 -11.54
CA PHE A 86 2.12 -7.57 -10.19
C PHE A 86 1.40 -6.64 -9.22
N THR A 87 0.87 -7.20 -8.15
CA THR A 87 0.14 -6.45 -7.13
C THR A 87 1.07 -6.11 -5.97
N LEU A 88 1.10 -4.84 -5.59
CA LEU A 88 1.85 -4.35 -4.44
C LEU A 88 0.90 -4.14 -3.26
N THR A 89 1.02 -5.00 -2.26
CA THR A 89 0.21 -5.01 -1.03
C THR A 89 0.97 -4.39 0.13
#